data_AF-A0A060XY80-F1
#
_entry.id   AF-A0A060XY80-F1
#
_cell.length_a   1.000
_cell.length_b   1.000
_cell.length_c   1.000
_cell.angle_alpha   90.00
_cell.angle_beta   90.00
_cell.angle_gamma   90.00
#
_symmetry.space_group_name_H-M   'P 1'
#
loop_
_entity.id
_entity.type
_entity.pdbx_description
1 polymer ?
#
loop_
_entity_poly.entity_id
_entity_poly.type
_entity_poly.pdbx_seq_one_letter_code
_entity_poly.pdbx_strand_id
1 'polypeptide(L)'
;MLLLSLRSGLFPSPQYEYFNAVLINEVDEEGNNVELGGEFVLEPNDHFNNLSVNLSLSVVQVPTNMYNKDPAIVNGVYWSEALNKVFVDNFEKDPSLIWQYFGSAKGFFRQYPGVKWHPDEHGVIAFDCRNRKWYIQAATSPKDMVILVDVSGSMKGLRLTIARQTVSSILDTLGDDDFFNIIAVSIINDLFVGVGFCVCVNLSHFREHLDKLFAKGIGLLGDALTEAFTILNDVSSASDFNTVKVNSFIHSFTTDIAQRNIQ
;
A
#
# COMPACT_ATOMS: atom_id res chain seq x y z
N MET A 1 -38.46 36.83 -0.38
CA MET A 1 -38.99 35.47 -0.59
C MET A 1 -39.00 35.21 -2.09
N LEU A 2 -37.95 34.59 -2.62
CA LEU A 2 -37.83 34.17 -4.01
C LEU A 2 -37.13 32.81 -3.98
N LEU A 3 -37.93 31.75 -4.10
CA LEU A 3 -37.49 30.37 -4.19
C LEU A 3 -36.87 30.15 -5.58
N LEU A 4 -35.53 30.08 -5.65
CA LEU A 4 -34.85 29.50 -6.79
C LEU A 4 -34.91 27.97 -6.65
N SER A 5 -35.82 27.37 -7.41
CA SER A 5 -35.90 25.95 -7.69
C SER A 5 -34.54 25.45 -8.19
N LEU A 6 -33.84 24.67 -7.36
CA LEU A 6 -32.74 23.83 -7.79
C LEU A 6 -33.35 22.74 -8.69
N ARG A 7 -33.39 23.01 -10.00
CA ARG A 7 -33.46 21.94 -10.99
C ARG A 7 -32.24 21.07 -10.75
N SER A 8 -32.50 19.84 -10.32
CA SER A 8 -31.62 18.69 -10.43
C SER A 8 -31.22 18.50 -11.90
N GLY A 9 -30.26 19.29 -12.35
CA GLY A 9 -29.55 19.08 -13.60
C GLY A 9 -28.69 17.84 -13.41
N LEU A 10 -29.08 16.76 -14.07
CA LEU A 10 -28.24 15.61 -14.38
C LEU A 10 -26.87 16.12 -14.83
N PHE A 11 -25.84 15.97 -13.98
CA PHE A 11 -24.50 15.91 -14.52
C PHE A 11 -24.48 14.68 -15.43
N PRO A 12 -24.20 14.81 -16.74
CA PRO A 12 -23.96 13.63 -17.55
C PRO A 12 -22.73 12.96 -16.94
N SER A 13 -22.92 11.83 -16.28
CA SER A 13 -21.82 10.96 -15.90
C SER A 13 -21.05 10.68 -17.18
N PRO A 14 -19.75 11.03 -17.30
CA PRO A 14 -18.99 10.64 -18.47
C PRO A 14 -19.06 9.11 -18.56
N GLN A 15 -19.80 8.60 -19.56
CA GLN A 15 -19.79 7.20 -19.94
C GLN A 15 -18.48 6.93 -20.67
N TYR A 16 -17.36 7.13 -19.97
CA TYR A 16 -16.06 6.75 -20.51
C TYR A 16 -15.87 5.27 -20.21
N GLU A 17 -15.93 4.48 -21.27
CA GLU A 17 -15.71 3.04 -21.22
C GLU A 17 -14.21 2.76 -21.41
N TYR A 18 -13.68 1.81 -20.63
CA TYR A 18 -12.27 1.44 -20.67
C TYR A 18 -12.13 -0.08 -20.55
N PHE A 19 -11.00 -0.61 -21.02
CA PHE A 19 -10.71 -2.04 -20.95
C PHE A 19 -10.22 -2.43 -19.56
N ASN A 20 -11.05 -3.15 -18.82
CA ASN A 20 -10.68 -3.72 -17.53
C ASN A 20 -9.90 -5.02 -17.75
N ALA A 21 -8.69 -5.09 -17.21
CA ALA A 21 -7.76 -6.19 -17.40
C ALA A 21 -8.34 -7.58 -17.05
N VAL A 22 -9.31 -7.64 -16.13
CA VAL A 22 -9.97 -8.88 -15.70
C VAL A 22 -11.11 -9.28 -16.63
N LEU A 23 -11.85 -8.28 -17.12
CA LEU A 23 -13.11 -8.47 -17.83
C LEU A 23 -12.90 -8.59 -19.34
N ILE A 24 -11.73 -8.22 -19.87
CA ILE A 24 -11.48 -8.30 -21.31
C ILE A 24 -11.72 -9.72 -21.84
N ASN A 25 -12.44 -9.80 -22.97
CA ASN A 25 -12.82 -11.06 -23.61
C ASN A 25 -13.63 -12.01 -22.70
N GLU A 26 -14.27 -11.52 -21.64
CA GLU A 26 -15.29 -12.25 -20.89
C GLU A 26 -16.66 -12.03 -21.55
N VAL A 27 -17.43 -13.11 -21.66
CA VAL A 27 -18.78 -13.09 -22.23
C VAL A 27 -19.80 -13.51 -21.17
N ASP A 28 -20.99 -12.92 -21.22
CA ASP A 28 -22.11 -13.30 -20.37
C ASP A 28 -22.81 -14.58 -20.86
N GLU A 29 -23.82 -15.04 -20.11
CA GLU A 29 -24.60 -16.24 -20.45
C GLU A 29 -25.35 -16.12 -21.80
N GLU A 30 -25.56 -14.89 -22.27
CA GLU A 30 -26.22 -14.57 -23.53
C GLU A 30 -25.22 -14.43 -24.70
N GLY A 31 -23.92 -14.54 -24.43
CA GLY A 31 -22.84 -14.43 -25.41
C GLY A 31 -22.43 -13.00 -25.75
N ASN A 32 -22.90 -12.00 -25.00
CA ASN A 32 -22.46 -10.61 -25.14
C ASN A 32 -21.20 -10.35 -24.31
N ASN A 33 -20.37 -9.41 -24.74
CA ASN A 33 -19.22 -9.00 -23.95
C ASN A 33 -19.67 -8.36 -22.64
N VAL A 34 -19.02 -8.74 -21.54
CA VAL A 34 -19.26 -8.14 -20.22
C VAL A 34 -18.88 -6.65 -20.28
N GLU A 35 -19.62 -5.82 -19.54
CA GLU A 35 -19.36 -4.38 -19.42
C GLU A 35 -17.92 -4.11 -18.95
N LEU A 36 -17.21 -3.16 -19.59
CA LEU A 36 -15.76 -2.92 -19.43
C LEU A 36 -14.84 -4.06 -19.89
N GLY A 37 -15.39 -5.16 -20.39
CA GLY A 37 -14.64 -6.25 -21.00
C GLY A 37 -14.30 -5.91 -22.44
N GLY A 38 -15.32 -5.77 -23.28
CA GLY A 38 -15.15 -5.51 -24.71
C GLY A 38 -14.29 -6.57 -25.43
N GLU A 39 -14.20 -6.45 -26.75
CA GLU A 39 -13.29 -7.27 -27.54
C GLU A 39 -11.89 -6.66 -27.51
N PHE A 40 -10.92 -7.43 -27.01
CA PHE A 40 -9.54 -7.00 -26.86
C PHE A 40 -8.61 -8.03 -27.50
N VAL A 41 -8.08 -7.69 -28.68
CA VAL A 41 -7.21 -8.60 -29.45
C VAL A 41 -5.90 -8.82 -28.69
N LEU A 42 -5.62 -10.07 -28.33
CA LEU A 42 -4.40 -10.46 -27.63
C LEU A 42 -3.62 -11.43 -28.52
N GLU A 43 -2.39 -11.06 -28.86
CA GLU A 43 -1.51 -11.87 -29.72
C GLU A 43 -0.31 -12.36 -28.91
N PRO A 44 0.07 -13.64 -29.01
CA PRO A 44 1.27 -14.16 -28.37
C PRO A 44 2.50 -13.40 -28.85
N ASN A 45 3.32 -12.96 -27.91
CA ASN A 45 4.53 -12.20 -28.23
C ASN A 45 5.76 -12.79 -27.54
N ASP A 46 6.75 -13.18 -28.34
CA ASP A 46 8.02 -13.76 -27.87
C ASP A 46 8.77 -12.84 -26.90
N HIS A 47 8.67 -11.51 -27.09
CA HIS A 47 9.29 -10.52 -26.21
C HIS A 47 8.74 -10.56 -24.77
N PHE A 48 7.51 -11.05 -24.61
CA PHE A 48 6.82 -11.15 -23.32
C PHE A 48 6.68 -12.61 -22.87
N ASN A 49 7.68 -13.46 -23.14
CA ASN A 49 7.66 -14.89 -22.80
C ASN A 49 6.44 -15.63 -23.39
N ASN A 50 6.07 -15.32 -24.63
CA ASN A 50 4.92 -15.87 -25.35
C ASN A 50 3.56 -15.56 -24.67
N LEU A 51 3.52 -14.56 -23.80
CA LEU A 51 2.25 -14.08 -23.25
C LEU A 51 1.45 -13.40 -24.37
N SER A 52 0.14 -13.64 -24.37
CA SER A 52 -0.79 -12.96 -25.27
C SER A 52 -0.99 -11.53 -24.78
N VAL A 53 -0.52 -10.57 -25.56
CA VAL A 53 -0.52 -9.14 -25.23
C VAL A 53 -1.10 -8.31 -26.37
N ASN A 54 -1.54 -7.09 -26.06
CA ASN A 54 -1.95 -6.09 -27.03
C ASN A 54 -0.93 -4.94 -27.02
N LEU A 55 -0.21 -4.77 -28.12
CA LEU A 55 0.78 -3.70 -28.27
C LEU A 55 0.16 -2.35 -28.68
N SER A 56 -1.14 -2.29 -28.97
CA SER A 56 -1.81 -1.05 -29.40
C SER A 56 -2.44 -0.30 -28.22
N LEU A 57 -2.89 -1.02 -27.20
CA LEU A 57 -3.67 -0.47 -26.09
C LEU A 57 -3.18 -0.99 -24.73
N SER A 58 -3.30 -0.15 -23.70
CA SER A 58 -3.11 -0.56 -22.31
C SER A 58 -4.43 -1.05 -21.68
N VAL A 59 -4.31 -1.85 -20.63
CA VAL A 59 -5.43 -2.29 -19.80
C VAL A 59 -5.41 -1.60 -18.45
N VAL A 60 -6.57 -1.56 -17.79
CA VAL A 60 -6.72 -0.98 -16.46
C VAL A 60 -7.16 -2.06 -15.49
N GLN A 61 -6.43 -2.23 -14.40
CA GLN A 61 -6.81 -3.05 -13.27
C GLN A 61 -7.32 -2.14 -12.14
N VAL A 62 -8.44 -2.54 -11.55
CA VAL A 62 -9.01 -1.91 -10.36
C VAL A 62 -9.04 -2.98 -9.26
N PRO A 63 -8.56 -2.68 -8.04
CA PRO A 63 -8.63 -3.62 -6.93
C PRO A 63 -10.06 -4.08 -6.62
N THR A 64 -10.24 -5.33 -6.22
CA THR A 64 -11.58 -5.93 -5.99
C THR A 64 -12.41 -5.22 -4.91
N ASN A 65 -11.76 -4.51 -3.98
CA ASN A 65 -12.45 -3.72 -2.94
C ASN A 65 -12.93 -2.34 -3.43
N MET A 66 -12.68 -1.97 -4.68
CA MET A 66 -13.07 -0.69 -5.28
C MET A 66 -14.12 -0.87 -6.36
N TYR A 67 -15.00 0.13 -6.49
CA TYR A 67 -16.06 0.11 -7.49
C TYR A 67 -15.58 0.70 -8.82
N ASN A 68 -15.60 -0.09 -9.90
CA ASN A 68 -15.12 0.30 -11.23
C ASN A 68 -15.73 1.61 -11.78
N LYS A 69 -17.00 1.90 -11.46
CA LYS A 69 -17.70 3.12 -11.94
C LYS A 69 -17.67 4.29 -10.96
N ASP A 70 -16.80 4.24 -9.95
CA ASP A 70 -16.57 5.40 -9.09
C ASP A 70 -16.13 6.59 -9.97
N PRO A 71 -16.80 7.76 -9.89
CA PRO A 71 -16.45 8.92 -10.71
C PRO A 71 -14.97 9.34 -10.60
N ALA A 72 -14.34 9.16 -9.43
CA ALA A 72 -12.93 9.46 -9.25
C ALA A 72 -12.02 8.49 -10.01
N ILE A 73 -12.42 7.23 -10.14
CA ILE A 73 -11.71 6.22 -10.95
C ILE A 73 -11.95 6.50 -12.43
N VAL A 74 -13.20 6.65 -12.86
CA VAL A 74 -13.54 6.86 -14.28
C VAL A 74 -12.87 8.11 -14.84
N ASN A 75 -12.95 9.24 -14.12
CA ASN A 75 -12.22 10.45 -14.49
C ASN A 75 -10.71 10.22 -14.53
N GLY A 76 -10.21 9.45 -13.56
CA GLY A 76 -8.84 8.99 -13.45
C GLY A 76 -8.34 8.25 -14.69
N VAL A 77 -9.11 7.25 -15.08
CA VAL A 77 -8.83 6.39 -16.21
C VAL A 77 -8.91 7.19 -17.52
N TYR A 78 -9.91 8.06 -17.65
CA TYR A 78 -10.06 8.97 -18.79
C TYR A 78 -8.85 9.86 -19.01
N TRP A 79 -8.38 10.60 -18.00
CA TRP A 79 -7.21 11.47 -18.20
C TRP A 79 -5.93 10.68 -18.49
N SER A 80 -5.80 9.48 -17.91
CA SER A 80 -4.63 8.61 -18.11
C SER A 80 -4.63 7.88 -19.46
N GLU A 81 -5.70 7.97 -20.26
CA GLU A 81 -5.76 7.43 -21.62
C GLU A 81 -4.66 8.02 -22.52
N ALA A 82 -4.31 9.30 -22.31
CA ALA A 82 -3.24 9.98 -23.03
C ALA A 82 -1.88 9.25 -22.92
N LEU A 83 -1.70 8.41 -21.90
CA LEU A 83 -0.49 7.61 -21.73
C LEU A 83 -0.37 6.47 -22.76
N ASN A 84 -1.47 6.01 -23.37
CA ASN A 84 -1.43 4.96 -24.39
C ASN A 84 -0.45 5.32 -25.52
N LYS A 85 -0.56 6.54 -26.04
CA LYS A 85 0.34 7.03 -27.09
C LYS A 85 1.79 7.05 -26.62
N VAL A 86 2.04 7.51 -25.40
CA VAL A 86 3.40 7.58 -24.84
C VAL A 86 3.99 6.19 -24.67
N PHE A 87 3.21 5.21 -24.23
CA PHE A 87 3.66 3.84 -24.06
C PHE A 87 4.05 3.18 -25.38
N VAL A 88 3.23 3.37 -26.42
CA VAL A 88 3.52 2.89 -27.78
C VAL A 88 4.77 3.58 -28.32
N ASP A 89 4.82 4.91 -28.27
CA ASP A 89 5.98 5.69 -28.75
C ASP A 89 7.29 5.31 -28.02
N ASN A 90 7.22 4.93 -26.73
CA ASN A 90 8.38 4.45 -25.97
C ASN A 90 8.83 3.06 -26.43
N PHE A 91 7.90 2.15 -26.64
CA PHE A 91 8.19 0.79 -27.11
C PHE A 91 8.74 0.78 -28.54
N GLU A 92 8.26 1.68 -29.41
CA GLU A 92 8.80 1.87 -30.76
C GLU A 92 10.24 2.41 -30.74
N LYS A 93 10.58 3.27 -29.77
CA LYS A 93 11.93 3.81 -29.61
C LYS A 93 12.89 2.80 -29.00
N ASP A 94 12.42 2.04 -28.01
CA ASP A 94 13.21 1.02 -27.32
C ASP A 94 12.41 -0.29 -27.21
N PRO A 95 12.61 -1.21 -28.17
CA PRO A 95 11.94 -2.51 -28.17
C PRO A 95 12.37 -3.44 -27.03
N SER A 96 13.38 -3.09 -26.23
CA SER A 96 13.78 -3.89 -25.05
C SER A 96 12.93 -3.61 -23.81
N LEU A 97 12.04 -2.61 -23.88
CA LEU A 97 11.13 -2.27 -22.79
C LEU A 97 10.08 -3.36 -22.59
N ILE A 98 10.06 -3.92 -21.39
CA ILE A 98 9.06 -4.90 -20.96
C ILE A 98 7.75 -4.22 -20.56
N TRP A 99 7.49 -4.06 -19.27
CA TRP A 99 6.26 -3.49 -18.73
C TRP A 99 6.39 -2.00 -18.53
N GLN A 100 5.43 -1.26 -19.05
CA GLN A 100 5.20 0.15 -18.72
C GLN A 100 3.91 0.24 -17.92
N TYR A 101 3.90 1.04 -16.87
CA TYR A 101 2.73 1.11 -15.99
C TYR A 101 2.57 2.45 -15.31
N PHE A 102 1.34 2.73 -14.90
CA PHE A 102 0.95 3.90 -14.14
C PHE A 102 0.08 3.45 -12.95
N GLY A 103 0.55 3.73 -11.74
CA GLY A 103 -0.22 3.54 -10.51
C GLY A 103 -0.88 4.84 -10.08
N SER A 104 -2.20 4.84 -9.93
CA SER A 104 -2.93 6.00 -9.44
C SER A 104 -3.00 6.01 -7.92
N ALA A 105 -2.92 7.21 -7.31
CA ALA A 105 -3.25 7.39 -5.89
C ALA A 105 -4.72 7.01 -5.58
N LYS A 106 -5.59 7.01 -6.60
CA LYS A 106 -6.98 6.52 -6.50
C LYS A 106 -7.08 4.99 -6.52
N GLY A 107 -6.00 4.25 -6.70
CA GLY A 107 -5.95 2.79 -6.57
C GLY A 107 -5.98 2.00 -7.88
N PHE A 108 -6.50 2.58 -8.97
CA PHE A 108 -6.44 1.93 -10.28
C PHE A 108 -5.02 1.89 -10.85
N PHE A 109 -4.73 0.85 -11.61
CA PHE A 109 -3.43 0.56 -12.20
C PHE A 109 -3.57 0.40 -13.70
N ARG A 110 -2.83 1.17 -14.50
CA ARG A 110 -2.81 1.04 -15.96
C ARG A 110 -1.53 0.35 -16.38
N GLN A 111 -1.63 -0.68 -17.22
CA GLN A 111 -0.50 -1.50 -17.65
C GLN A 111 -0.45 -1.62 -19.17
N TYR A 112 0.75 -1.41 -19.72
CA TYR A 112 1.08 -1.62 -21.12
C TYR A 112 2.27 -2.60 -21.25
N PRO A 113 2.26 -3.51 -22.23
CA PRO A 113 1.17 -3.78 -23.17
C PRO A 113 -0.08 -4.34 -22.46
N GLY A 114 -1.23 -4.26 -23.13
CA GLY A 114 -2.50 -4.71 -22.56
C GLY A 114 -2.54 -6.23 -22.40
N VAL A 115 -2.91 -6.74 -21.23
CA VAL A 115 -2.95 -8.20 -20.96
C VAL A 115 -4.18 -8.58 -20.17
N LYS A 116 -4.62 -9.84 -20.32
CA LYS A 116 -5.68 -10.38 -19.49
C LYS A 116 -5.14 -10.82 -18.14
N TRP A 117 -5.79 -10.35 -17.08
CA TRP A 117 -5.48 -10.73 -15.71
C TRP A 117 -6.43 -11.83 -15.29
N HIS A 118 -5.87 -12.86 -14.67
CA HIS A 118 -6.64 -13.97 -14.14
C HIS A 118 -6.82 -13.79 -12.63
N PRO A 119 -8.07 -13.68 -12.14
CA PRO A 119 -8.32 -13.67 -10.71
C PRO A 119 -8.04 -15.04 -10.09
N ASP A 120 -7.97 -15.10 -8.76
CA ASP A 120 -7.86 -16.38 -8.05
C ASP A 120 -9.13 -17.23 -8.15
N GLU A 121 -9.12 -18.43 -7.54
CA GLU A 121 -10.27 -19.35 -7.53
C GLU A 121 -11.56 -18.74 -6.96
N HIS A 122 -11.44 -17.66 -6.18
CA HIS A 122 -12.57 -16.94 -5.56
C HIS A 122 -12.96 -15.68 -6.35
N GLY A 123 -12.36 -15.43 -7.51
CA GLY A 123 -12.61 -14.24 -8.32
C GLY A 123 -11.94 -12.97 -7.78
N VAL A 124 -10.99 -13.10 -6.85
CA VAL A 124 -10.33 -11.96 -6.18
C VAL A 124 -8.97 -11.69 -6.80
N ILE A 125 -8.68 -10.40 -6.97
CA ILE A 125 -7.35 -9.91 -7.32
C ILE A 125 -6.82 -9.11 -6.13
N ALA A 126 -5.91 -9.72 -5.37
CA ALA A 126 -5.26 -9.09 -4.23
C ALA A 126 -4.23 -8.01 -4.63
N PHE A 127 -4.18 -7.61 -5.90
CA PHE A 127 -3.26 -6.58 -6.38
C PHE A 127 -3.83 -5.19 -6.13
N ASP A 128 -3.09 -4.40 -5.35
CA ASP A 128 -3.24 -2.96 -5.22
C ASP A 128 -1.88 -2.31 -5.52
N CYS A 129 -1.84 -1.35 -6.45
CA CYS A 129 -0.60 -0.68 -6.82
C CYS A 129 0.01 0.13 -5.67
N ARG A 130 -0.81 0.67 -4.76
CA ARG A 130 -0.37 1.54 -3.65
C ARG A 130 0.42 0.80 -2.58
N ASN A 131 0.20 -0.51 -2.47
CA ASN A 131 0.89 -1.37 -1.52
C ASN A 131 2.17 -2.00 -2.12
N ARG A 132 2.56 -1.61 -3.34
CA ARG A 132 3.75 -2.15 -3.99
C ARG A 132 4.98 -1.35 -3.62
N LYS A 133 6.09 -2.06 -3.38
CA LYS A 133 7.38 -1.46 -3.03
C LYS A 133 7.80 -0.36 -4.00
N TRP A 134 7.69 -0.59 -5.32
CA TRP A 134 8.02 0.41 -6.34
C TRP A 134 7.17 1.69 -6.22
N TYR A 135 5.90 1.56 -5.83
CA TYR A 135 5.00 2.71 -5.66
C TYR A 135 5.36 3.47 -4.39
N ILE A 136 5.54 2.76 -3.27
CA ILE A 136 5.86 3.36 -1.98
C ILE A 136 7.21 4.08 -2.02
N GLN A 137 8.22 3.48 -2.65
CA GLN A 137 9.55 4.07 -2.83
C GLN A 137 9.52 5.32 -3.71
N ALA A 138 8.64 5.37 -4.71
CA ALA A 138 8.49 6.55 -5.55
C ALA A 138 7.65 7.66 -4.89
N ALA A 139 6.66 7.28 -4.07
CA ALA A 139 5.73 8.21 -3.43
C ALA A 139 6.25 8.79 -2.11
N THR A 140 7.19 8.12 -1.45
CA THR A 140 7.71 8.52 -0.14
C THR A 140 9.23 8.51 -0.14
N SER A 141 9.81 9.39 0.67
CA SER A 141 11.24 9.39 0.94
C SER A 141 11.64 8.25 1.89
N PRO A 142 12.96 7.99 2.07
CA PRO A 142 13.47 7.24 3.20
C PRO A 142 12.96 7.80 4.54
N LYS A 143 12.67 6.92 5.50
CA LYS A 143 12.03 7.22 6.78
C LYS A 143 12.78 6.57 7.94
N ASP A 144 12.88 7.28 9.06
CA ASP A 144 13.34 6.75 10.35
C ASP A 144 12.14 6.56 11.28
N MET A 145 11.78 5.32 11.60
CA MET A 145 10.58 5.01 12.38
C MET A 145 10.89 4.32 13.71
N VAL A 146 10.33 4.81 14.82
CA VAL A 146 10.30 4.06 16.08
C VAL A 146 8.88 3.60 16.37
N ILE A 147 8.69 2.30 16.55
CA ILE A 147 7.40 1.67 16.84
C ILE A 147 7.37 1.29 18.32
N LEU A 148 6.44 1.84 19.07
CA LEU A 148 6.20 1.49 20.47
C LEU A 148 5.03 0.49 20.53
N VAL A 149 5.26 -0.68 21.10
CA VAL A 149 4.23 -1.72 21.27
C VAL A 149 3.99 -1.96 22.75
N ASP A 150 2.80 -1.58 23.22
CA ASP A 150 2.35 -1.89 24.58
C ASP A 150 2.13 -3.41 24.71
N VAL A 151 2.89 -4.03 25.62
CA VAL A 151 2.75 -5.45 25.98
C VAL A 151 2.29 -5.60 27.44
N SER A 152 1.63 -4.58 27.99
CA SER A 152 0.98 -4.65 29.31
C SER A 152 -0.16 -5.66 29.34
N GLY A 153 -0.60 -6.03 30.55
CA GLY A 153 -1.74 -6.94 30.75
C GLY A 153 -3.04 -6.45 30.09
N SER A 154 -3.18 -5.13 29.87
CA SER A 154 -4.34 -4.53 29.19
C SER A 154 -4.47 -4.92 27.71
N MET A 155 -3.35 -5.35 27.11
CA MET A 155 -3.25 -5.77 25.71
C MET A 155 -3.49 -7.27 25.54
N LYS A 156 -3.71 -8.04 26.62
CA LYS A 156 -3.89 -9.49 26.56
C LYS A 156 -5.05 -9.89 25.63
N GLY A 157 -4.83 -10.95 24.85
CA GLY A 157 -5.82 -11.50 23.92
C GLY A 157 -5.85 -10.72 22.60
N LEU A 158 -7.06 -10.39 22.13
CA LEU A 158 -7.29 -9.82 20.80
C LEU A 158 -6.50 -8.52 20.53
N ARG A 159 -6.31 -7.68 21.55
CA ARG A 159 -5.65 -6.38 21.38
C ARG A 159 -4.18 -6.50 20.96
N LEU A 160 -3.42 -7.38 21.62
CA LEU A 160 -2.04 -7.67 21.25
C LEU A 160 -1.96 -8.35 19.88
N THR A 161 -2.91 -9.22 19.53
CA THR A 161 -3.00 -9.81 18.18
C THR A 161 -3.19 -8.76 17.11
N ILE A 162 -4.12 -7.82 17.30
CA ILE A 162 -4.36 -6.70 16.36
C ILE A 162 -3.12 -5.81 16.26
N ALA A 163 -2.48 -5.48 17.38
CA ALA A 163 -1.27 -4.67 17.38
C ALA A 163 -0.15 -5.33 16.57
N ARG A 164 0.07 -6.64 16.73
CA ARG A 164 1.07 -7.39 15.95
C ARG A 164 0.77 -7.44 14.46
N GLN A 165 -0.49 -7.70 14.10
CA GLN A 165 -0.90 -7.66 12.69
C GLN A 165 -0.67 -6.27 12.10
N THR A 166 -1.02 -5.22 12.82
CA THR A 166 -0.83 -3.84 12.37
C THR A 166 0.65 -3.48 12.22
N VAL A 167 1.48 -3.84 13.19
CA VAL A 167 2.94 -3.66 13.10
C VAL A 167 3.51 -4.43 11.92
N SER A 168 3.07 -5.68 11.70
CA SER A 168 3.50 -6.46 10.53
C SER A 168 3.11 -5.79 9.22
N SER A 169 1.89 -5.25 9.10
CA SER A 169 1.46 -4.51 7.92
C SER A 169 2.24 -3.22 7.70
N ILE A 170 2.66 -2.52 8.76
CA ILE A 170 3.55 -1.35 8.64
C ILE A 170 4.92 -1.79 8.12
N LEU A 171 5.46 -2.88 8.65
CA LEU A 171 6.74 -3.42 8.20
C LEU A 171 6.72 -3.85 6.72
N ASP A 172 5.56 -4.28 6.18
CA ASP A 172 5.39 -4.56 4.74
C ASP A 172 5.52 -3.30 3.85
N THR A 173 5.35 -2.11 4.43
CA THR A 173 5.48 -0.83 3.71
C THR A 173 6.90 -0.26 3.70
N LEU A 174 7.80 -0.79 4.54
CA LEU A 174 9.16 -0.29 4.64
C LEU A 174 10.03 -0.80 3.48
N GLY A 175 10.79 0.10 2.89
CA GLY A 175 11.80 -0.19 1.87
C GLY A 175 13.16 -0.55 2.46
N ASP A 176 14.12 -0.90 1.59
CA ASP A 176 15.48 -1.25 2.00
C ASP A 176 16.27 -0.03 2.55
N ASP A 177 15.86 1.18 2.17
CA ASP A 177 16.44 2.45 2.63
C ASP A 177 15.76 3.02 3.90
N ASP A 178 14.71 2.37 4.41
CA ASP A 178 13.99 2.82 5.60
C ASP A 178 14.62 2.22 6.87
N PHE A 179 14.83 3.04 7.89
CA PHE A 179 15.29 2.58 9.20
C PHE A 179 14.10 2.45 10.15
N PHE A 180 14.07 1.37 10.93
CA PHE A 180 13.09 1.21 11.98
C PHE A 180 13.66 0.59 13.24
N ASN A 181 13.04 0.92 14.37
CA ASN A 181 13.30 0.31 15.67
C ASN A 181 11.96 0.02 16.36
N ILE A 182 11.86 -1.07 17.13
CA ILE A 182 10.64 -1.40 17.87
C ILE A 182 10.98 -1.55 19.36
N ILE A 183 10.21 -0.86 20.19
CA ILE A 183 10.32 -0.91 21.65
C ILE A 183 9.05 -1.55 22.20
N ALA A 184 9.20 -2.72 22.83
CA ALA A 184 8.11 -3.36 23.57
C ALA A 184 8.03 -2.76 24.98
N VAL A 185 6.85 -2.30 25.37
CA VAL A 185 6.62 -1.58 26.63
C VAL A 185 5.88 -2.46 27.61
N SER A 186 6.57 -2.91 28.66
CA SER A 186 5.94 -3.45 29.87
C SER A 186 6.84 -3.27 31.08
N ILE A 187 6.21 -3.12 32.24
CA ILE A 187 6.91 -3.11 33.53
C ILE A 187 6.48 -4.33 34.33
N ILE A 188 7.48 -5.09 34.78
CA ILE A 188 7.33 -6.23 35.67
C ILE A 188 8.26 -6.00 36.85
N ASN A 189 7.70 -5.85 38.06
CA ASN A 189 8.46 -5.65 39.31
C ASN A 189 9.41 -4.43 39.26
N ASP A 190 8.89 -3.25 38.87
CA ASP A 190 9.63 -1.97 38.78
C ASP A 190 10.87 -1.95 37.86
N LEU A 191 11.08 -3.01 37.08
CA LEU A 191 12.09 -3.03 36.03
C LEU A 191 11.42 -2.73 34.69
N PHE A 192 11.85 -1.64 34.05
CA PHE A 192 11.53 -1.35 32.67
C PHE A 192 12.18 -2.43 31.80
N VAL A 193 11.35 -3.29 31.19
CA VAL A 193 11.82 -4.27 30.21
C VAL A 193 11.70 -3.62 28.84
N GLY A 194 12.51 -2.59 28.59
CA GLY A 194 12.71 -2.03 27.26
C GLY A 194 13.63 -2.97 26.50
N VAL A 195 13.06 -3.91 25.77
CA VAL A 195 13.86 -4.67 24.81
C VAL A 195 13.92 -3.83 23.54
N GLY A 196 14.92 -2.95 23.48
CA GLY A 196 15.27 -2.21 22.28
C GLY A 196 15.89 -3.17 21.27
N PHE A 197 15.12 -3.54 20.24
CA PHE A 197 15.63 -4.33 19.12
C PHE A 197 15.94 -3.40 17.97
N CYS A 198 17.21 -2.99 17.81
CA CYS A 198 17.64 -2.19 16.67
C CYS A 198 18.62 -2.93 15.74
N VAL A 199 18.54 -2.51 14.48
CA VAL A 199 19.46 -2.66 13.35
C VAL A 199 19.23 -3.90 12.47
N CYS A 200 18.40 -3.66 11.45
CA CYS A 200 18.46 -4.19 10.08
C CYS A 200 19.40 -5.38 9.85
N VAL A 201 18.83 -6.59 9.76
CA VAL A 201 19.37 -7.68 8.90
C VAL A 201 18.23 -8.58 8.36
N ASN A 202 17.16 -8.82 9.12
CA ASN A 202 16.12 -9.75 8.66
C ASN A 202 14.72 -9.42 9.23
N LEU A 203 13.86 -8.83 8.40
CA LEU A 203 12.42 -8.67 8.66
C LEU A 203 11.76 -9.97 9.11
N SER A 204 12.21 -11.10 8.56
CA SER A 204 11.78 -12.46 8.89
C SER A 204 12.07 -12.84 10.35
N HIS A 205 13.31 -12.64 10.81
CA HIS A 205 13.71 -12.92 12.19
C HIS A 205 12.93 -12.06 13.19
N PHE A 206 12.65 -10.81 12.82
CA PHE A 206 11.87 -9.92 13.68
C PHE A 206 10.39 -10.34 13.78
N ARG A 207 9.77 -10.82 12.69
CA ARG A 207 8.40 -11.36 12.73
C ARG A 207 8.26 -12.50 13.73
N GLU A 208 9.25 -13.39 13.78
CA GLU A 208 9.26 -14.46 14.79
C GLU A 208 9.34 -13.94 16.24
N HIS A 209 10.00 -12.79 16.45
CA HIS A 209 10.10 -12.16 17.78
C HIS A 209 8.81 -11.44 18.15
N LEU A 210 8.19 -10.72 17.21
CA LEU A 210 6.83 -10.21 17.39
C LEU A 210 5.90 -11.36 17.78
N ASP A 211 6.03 -12.51 17.11
CA ASP A 211 5.25 -13.73 17.36
C ASP A 211 5.42 -14.36 18.74
N LYS A 212 6.45 -13.97 19.47
CA LYS A 212 6.74 -14.45 20.83
C LYS A 212 6.43 -13.42 21.91
N LEU A 213 5.93 -12.23 21.56
CA LEU A 213 5.51 -11.23 22.54
C LEU A 213 4.27 -11.69 23.31
N PHE A 214 4.33 -11.62 24.65
CA PHE A 214 3.24 -11.96 25.55
C PHE A 214 2.91 -10.79 26.47
N ALA A 215 1.60 -10.54 26.63
CA ALA A 215 1.11 -9.46 27.49
C ALA A 215 1.35 -9.76 28.98
N LYS A 216 2.13 -8.92 29.66
CA LYS A 216 2.39 -8.99 31.09
C LYS A 216 2.73 -7.61 31.66
N GLY A 217 2.36 -7.36 32.92
CA GLY A 217 2.77 -6.15 33.63
C GLY A 217 1.89 -4.93 33.36
N ILE A 218 2.42 -3.75 33.74
CA ILE A 218 1.76 -2.44 33.60
C ILE A 218 2.39 -1.68 32.43
N GLY A 219 1.59 -0.92 31.69
CA GLY A 219 2.07 -0.06 30.60
C GLY A 219 2.41 1.33 31.13
N LEU A 220 3.68 1.73 31.01
CA LEU A 220 4.12 3.12 31.18
C LEU A 220 4.73 3.60 29.86
N LEU A 221 3.99 4.45 29.15
CA LEU A 221 4.40 4.94 27.83
C LEU A 221 5.45 6.06 27.92
N GLY A 222 5.52 6.79 29.04
CA GLY A 222 6.40 7.96 29.21
C GLY A 222 7.89 7.64 29.03
N ASP A 223 8.38 6.59 29.70
CA ASP A 223 9.78 6.17 29.62
C ASP A 223 10.12 5.68 28.21
N ALA A 224 9.23 4.90 27.60
CA ALA A 224 9.39 4.38 26.26
C ALA A 224 9.41 5.49 25.20
N LEU A 225 8.61 6.55 25.38
CA LEU A 225 8.67 7.73 24.52
C LEU A 225 10.02 8.45 24.67
N THR A 226 10.51 8.59 25.89
CA THR A 226 11.82 9.22 26.16
C THR A 226 12.95 8.43 25.49
N GLU A 227 12.91 7.10 25.57
CA GLU A 227 13.85 6.22 24.87
C GLU A 227 13.73 6.35 23.34
N ALA A 228 12.50 6.37 22.79
CA ALA A 228 12.27 6.56 21.37
C ALA A 228 12.83 7.90 20.85
N PHE A 229 12.64 8.99 21.60
CA PHE A 229 13.23 10.27 21.27
C PHE A 229 14.76 10.24 21.33
N THR A 230 15.33 9.51 22.29
CA THR A 230 16.79 9.34 22.41
C THR A 230 17.34 8.60 21.18
N ILE A 231 16.72 7.48 20.79
CA ILE A 231 17.10 6.71 19.59
C ILE A 231 17.05 7.58 18.34
N LEU A 232 15.97 8.34 18.14
CA LEU A 232 15.85 9.22 16.97
C LEU A 232 16.90 10.35 16.98
N ASN A 233 17.19 10.92 18.15
CA ASN A 233 18.23 11.93 18.28
C ASN A 233 19.64 11.38 18.01
N ASP A 234 19.93 10.15 18.41
CA ASP A 234 21.21 9.48 18.16
C ASP A 234 21.43 9.23 16.66
N VAL A 235 20.40 8.72 15.95
CA VAL A 235 20.43 8.58 14.48
C VAL A 235 20.65 9.94 13.82
N SER A 236 20.04 11.00 14.37
CA SER A 236 20.20 12.34 13.86
C SER A 236 21.61 12.93 14.07
N SER A 237 22.33 12.46 15.09
CA SER A 237 23.68 12.93 15.44
C SER A 237 24.78 12.10 14.74
N ALA A 238 24.47 10.85 14.38
CA ALA A 238 25.38 9.96 13.66
C ALA A 238 25.42 10.20 12.13
N SER A 239 24.42 10.90 11.57
CA SER A 239 24.22 11.10 10.12
C SER A 239 24.98 12.28 9.52
N ASP A 240 26.11 12.70 10.11
CA ASP A 240 26.84 13.91 9.75
C ASP A 240 27.57 13.89 8.38
N PHE A 241 27.50 12.82 7.59
CA PHE A 241 28.01 12.83 6.21
C PHE A 241 27.10 12.00 5.27
N ASN A 242 26.32 12.69 4.44
CA ASN A 242 25.56 12.21 3.26
C ASN A 242 24.16 11.59 3.41
N THR A 243 23.59 11.40 4.60
CA THR A 243 22.19 10.94 4.69
C THR A 243 21.24 12.14 4.74
N VAL A 244 20.45 12.36 3.68
CA VAL A 244 19.37 13.34 3.72
C VAL A 244 18.40 12.90 4.81
N LYS A 245 18.31 13.64 5.91
CA LYS A 245 17.23 13.48 6.90
C LYS A 245 15.93 13.82 6.22
N VAL A 246 15.05 12.84 6.00
CA VAL A 246 13.84 13.12 5.22
C VAL A 246 12.58 13.08 6.07
N ASN A 247 12.36 12.08 6.92
CA ASN A 247 11.22 12.04 7.83
C ASN A 247 11.46 11.11 9.04
N SER A 248 11.14 11.57 10.25
CA SER A 248 11.20 10.76 11.48
C SER A 248 9.83 10.64 12.13
N PHE A 249 9.43 9.42 12.53
CA PHE A 249 8.11 9.15 13.09
C PHE A 249 8.19 8.24 14.33
N ILE A 250 7.30 8.48 15.29
CA ILE A 250 7.04 7.56 16.41
C ILE A 250 5.60 7.08 16.30
N HIS A 251 5.40 5.76 16.19
CA HIS A 251 4.08 5.14 16.20
C HIS A 251 3.87 4.32 17.47
N SER A 252 2.87 4.68 18.28
CA SER A 252 2.54 3.96 19.51
C SER A 252 1.26 3.14 19.40
N PHE A 253 1.34 1.85 19.72
CA PHE A 253 0.20 0.92 19.82
C PHE A 253 -0.08 0.61 21.28
N THR A 254 -1.14 1.18 21.84
CA THR A 254 -1.51 1.05 23.25
C THR A 254 -3.03 1.11 23.46
N THR A 255 -3.49 0.92 24.69
CA THR A 255 -4.89 1.16 25.09
C THR A 255 -5.01 2.41 25.96
N ASP A 256 -6.21 3.00 26.01
CA ASP A 256 -6.52 4.16 26.88
C ASP A 256 -6.16 3.95 28.36
N ILE A 257 -6.09 2.70 28.83
CA ILE A 257 -5.77 2.38 30.23
C ILE A 257 -4.30 2.70 30.55
N ALA A 258 -3.39 2.53 29.58
CA ALA A 258 -1.97 2.84 29.78
C ALA A 258 -1.68 4.35 29.63
N GLN A 259 -2.55 5.11 28.95
CA GLN A 259 -2.39 6.56 28.79
C GLN A 259 -2.75 7.38 30.04
N ARG A 260 -3.49 6.81 31.00
CA ARG A 260 -3.86 7.50 32.26
C ARG A 260 -2.67 7.82 33.17
N ASN A 261 -1.50 7.25 32.91
CA ASN A 261 -0.27 7.49 33.67
C ASN A 261 0.62 8.59 33.03
N ILE A 262 0.10 9.33 32.05
CA ILE A 262 0.80 10.41 31.33
C ILE A 262 0.40 11.82 31.87
N GLN A 263 -0.60 11.91 32.75
CA GLN A 263 -0.94 13.13 33.51
C GLN A 263 -0.20 13.19 34.83
#